data_AF-A0A521N6Y1-F1
#
_entry.id   AF-A0A521N6Y1-F1
#
_cell.length_a   1.000
_cell.length_b   1.000
_cell.length_c   1.000
_cell.angle_alpha   90.00
_cell.angle_beta   90.00
_cell.angle_gamma   90.00
#
_symmetry.space_group_name_H-M   'P 1'
#
loop_
_entity.id
_entity.type
_entity.pdbx_description
1 polymer ?
#
loop_
_entity_poly.entity_id
_entity_poly.type
_entity_poly.pdbx_seq_one_letter_code
_entity_poly.pdbx_strand_id
1 'polypeptide(L)' 'MKVTVVGAGAVGATCADNIARAQLADELVLLDIKEGFAEGKAQDMMQTAAL' A
#
# COMPACT_ATOMS: atom_id res chain seq x y z
N MET A 1 -6.30 -12.43 -6.06
CA MET A 1 -4.94 -12.68 -5.52
C MET A 1 -4.66 -11.69 -4.40
N LYS A 2 -4.12 -12.15 -3.26
CA LYS A 2 -3.77 -11.33 -2.09
C LYS A 2 -2.26 -11.14 -1.99
N VAL A 3 -1.81 -9.91 -1.75
CA VAL A 3 -0.39 -9.55 -1.59
C VAL A 3 -0.19 -8.79 -0.28
N THR A 4 0.94 -9.04 0.39
CA THR A 4 1.34 -8.32 1.60
C THR A 4 2.73 -7.72 1.39
N VAL A 5 2.86 -6.41 1.64
CA VAL A 5 4.12 -5.69 1.65
C VAL A 5 4.48 -5.38 3.10
N VAL A 6 5.63 -5.87 3.55
CA VAL A 6 6.15 -5.65 4.90
C VAL A 6 7.17 -4.50 4.87
N GLY A 7 6.83 -3.41 5.54
CA GLY A 7 7.52 -2.13 5.56
C GLY A 7 6.78 -1.07 4.73
N ALA A 8 6.36 0.02 5.37
CA ALA A 8 5.73 1.21 4.78
C ALA A 8 6.72 2.37 4.57
N GLY A 9 8.02 2.08 4.58
CA GLY A 9 9.07 3.02 4.15
C GLY A 9 8.98 3.34 2.66
N ALA A 10 9.89 4.18 2.15
CA ALA A 10 9.84 4.66 0.76
C ALA A 10 9.69 3.52 -0.27
N VAL A 11 10.48 2.46 -0.15
CA VAL A 11 10.45 1.34 -1.09
C VAL A 11 9.14 0.56 -1.00
N GLY A 12 8.71 0.21 0.21
CA GLY A 12 7.51 -0.60 0.39
C GLY A 12 6.22 0.16 0.03
N ALA A 13 6.13 1.44 0.37
CA ALA A 13 5.02 2.29 -0.04
C ALA A 13 4.93 2.43 -1.56
N THR A 14 6.06 2.68 -2.25
CA THR A 14 6.08 2.74 -3.71
C THR A 14 5.79 1.38 -4.35
N CYS A 15 6.25 0.28 -3.77
CA CYS A 15 5.93 -1.07 -4.24
C CYS A 15 4.42 -1.34 -4.14
N ALA A 16 3.81 -1.01 -3.00
CA ALA A 16 2.37 -1.13 -2.77
C ALA A 16 1.55 -0.28 -3.76
N ASP A 17 1.93 0.99 -3.96
CA ASP A 17 1.26 1.88 -4.93
C ASP A 17 1.34 1.34 -6.37
N ASN A 18 2.49 0.83 -6.80
CA ASN A 18 2.63 0.23 -8.13
C ASN A 18 1.81 -1.06 -8.28
N ILE A 19 1.74 -1.91 -7.24
CA ILE A 19 0.88 -3.10 -7.24
C ILE A 19 -0.59 -2.70 -7.41
N ALA A 20 -1.03 -1.68 -6.68
CA ALA A 20 -2.40 -1.17 -6.75
C ALA A 20 -2.71 -0.58 -8.14
N ARG A 21 -1.84 0.30 -8.67
CA ARG A 21 -2.02 0.92 -10.00
C ARG A 21 -2.00 -0.08 -11.14
N ALA A 22 -1.16 -1.11 -11.05
CA ALA A 22 -1.08 -2.17 -12.05
C ALA A 22 -2.16 -3.25 -11.87
N GLN A 23 -3.06 -3.11 -10.90
CA GLN A 23 -4.16 -4.03 -10.62
C GLN A 23 -3.70 -5.49 -10.46
N LEU A 24 -2.54 -5.70 -9.84
CA LEU A 24 -1.94 -7.05 -9.71
C LEU A 24 -2.55 -7.88 -8.58
N ALA A 25 -3.28 -7.24 -7.66
CA ALA A 25 -3.89 -7.89 -6.51
C ALA A 25 -5.29 -7.32 -6.25
N ASP A 26 -6.21 -8.20 -5.85
CA ASP A 26 -7.56 -7.81 -5.40
C ASP A 26 -7.53 -7.34 -3.94
N GLU A 27 -6.51 -7.77 -3.18
CA GLU A 27 -6.30 -7.39 -1.79
C GLU A 27 -4.81 -7.11 -1.57
N LEU A 28 -4.50 -5.91 -1.08
CA LEU A 28 -3.15 -5.47 -0.76
C LEU A 28 -3.07 -5.07 0.71
N VAL A 29 -2.17 -5.69 1.46
CA VAL A 29 -1.92 -5.39 2.87
C VAL A 29 -0.56 -4.69 3.01
N LEU A 30 -0.53 -3.54 3.66
CA LEU A 30 0.69 -2.83 4.04
C LEU A 30 0.89 -2.96 5.55
N LEU A 31 2.02 -3.50 5.98
CA LEU A 31 2.35 -3.72 7.39
C LEU A 31 3.59 -2.92 7.76
N ASP A 32 3.56 -2.19 8.87
CA ASP A 32 4.75 -1.55 9.45
C ASP A 32 4.73 -1.64 10.97
N ILE A 33 5.90 -1.53 11.60
CA ILE A 33 6.05 -1.50 13.06
C ILE A 33 5.72 -0.12 13.65
N LYS A 34 5.79 0.93 12.83
CA LYS A 34 5.51 2.29 13.25
C LYS A 34 4.01 2.55 13.11
N GLU A 35 3.36 2.76 14.24
CA GLU A 35 1.93 3.04 14.32
C GLU A 35 1.55 4.25 13.44
N GLY A 36 0.45 4.10 12.69
CA GLY A 36 -0.12 5.13 11.82
C GLY A 36 0.61 5.31 10.48
N PHE A 37 1.77 4.68 10.27
CA PHE A 37 2.56 4.86 9.06
C PHE A 37 1.97 4.09 7.87
N ALA A 38 1.67 2.80 8.05
CA ALA A 38 1.04 2.00 7.01
C ALA A 38 -0.38 2.49 6.72
N GLU A 39 -1.13 2.85 7.76
CA GLU A 39 -2.50 3.35 7.68
C GLU A 39 -2.57 4.68 6.90
N GLY A 40 -1.70 5.63 7.22
CA GLY A 40 -1.64 6.92 6.52
C GLY A 40 -1.30 6.77 5.05
N LYS A 41 -0.36 5.86 4.71
CA LYS A 41 -0.01 5.57 3.32
C LYS A 41 -1.12 4.84 2.57
N ALA A 42 -1.80 3.89 3.22
CA ALA A 42 -2.95 3.22 2.64
C ALA A 42 -4.11 4.19 2.39
N GLN A 43 -4.39 5.11 3.32
CA GLN A 43 -5.41 6.16 3.13
C GLN A 43 -5.10 7.08 1.95
N ASP A 44 -3.84 7.53 1.83
CA ASP A 44 -3.37 8.35 0.70
C ASP A 44 -3.56 7.63 -0.65
N MET A 45 -3.15 6.36 -0.73
CA MET A 45 -3.37 5.53 -1.92
C MET A 45 -4.86 5.37 -2.26
N MET A 46 -5.71 5.10 -1.26
CA MET A 46 -7.16 4.93 -1.48
C MET A 46 -7.85 6.22 -1.93
N GLN A 47 -7.40 7.37 -1.45
CA GLN A 47 -7.95 8.66 -1.89
C GLN A 47 -7.54 9.02 -3.31
N THR A 48 -6.36 8.60 -3.76
CA THR A 48 -5.89 8.81 -5.14
C THR A 48 -6.36 7.73 -6.13
N ALA A 49 -6.92 6.62 -5.65
CA ALA A 49 -7.44 5.53 -6.48
C ALA A 49 -8.71 5.89 -7.27
N ALA A 50 -9.37 7.01 -6.95
CA ALA A 50 -10.62 7.44 -7.59
C ALA A 50 -10.44 8.24 -8.90
N LEU A 51 -9.20 8.46 -9.34
CA LEU A 51 -8.84 9.14 -10.60
C LEU A 51 -8.34 8.12 -11.63
#